data_AF-A0AAW5CCB4-F1
#
_entry.id   AF-A0AAW5CCB4-F1
#
_cell.length_a   1.000
_cell.length_b   1.000
_cell.length_c   1.000
_cell.angle_alpha   90.00
_cell.angle_beta   90.00
_cell.angle_gamma   90.00
#
_symmetry.space_group_name_H-M   'P 1'
#
loop_
_entity.id
_entity.type
_entity.pdbx_description
1 polymer ?
#
loop_
_entity_poly.entity_id
_entity_poly.type
_entity_poly.pdbx_seq_one_letter_code
_entity_poly.pdbx_strand_id
1 'polypeptide(L)'
;MVDLQLIQSKIYEIRGQRVMLDFDLAQMYGTETAQLKRTVRRNKKRFDGEDFMFEVTRDKLSRCQIGTLNKGRGSNIKYLPFAFTELGVAMLSSVLNSETAIEINKGIMRAFVAIRQLIANPPSCRNEELQQEMKKLRNYMEEIFANQNDINEDTRIQLELINQTLAELQVHQKLSDKPRRPIGFIRQEED
;
A
#
# COMPACT_ATOMS: atom_id res chain seq x y z
N MET A 1 1.98 -16.61 -30.45
CA MET A 1 2.49 -16.26 -29.11
C MET A 1 1.28 -15.90 -28.27
N VAL A 2 0.99 -16.63 -27.20
CA VAL A 2 -0.21 -16.37 -26.37
C VAL A 2 0.05 -15.10 -25.55
N ASP A 3 -0.80 -14.09 -25.72
CA ASP A 3 -0.66 -12.82 -25.01
C ASP A 3 -0.89 -13.01 -23.51
N LEU A 4 0.16 -12.80 -22.71
CA LEU A 4 0.11 -12.92 -21.25
C LEU A 4 -0.97 -11.99 -20.64
N GLN A 5 -1.19 -10.83 -21.25
CA GLN A 5 -2.23 -9.87 -20.85
C GLN A 5 -3.64 -10.45 -21.00
N LEU A 6 -3.89 -11.22 -22.08
CA LEU A 6 -5.17 -11.87 -22.30
C LEU A 6 -5.43 -12.90 -21.18
N ILE A 7 -4.41 -13.70 -20.83
CA ILE A 7 -4.50 -14.67 -19.73
C ILE A 7 -4.83 -13.98 -18.41
N GLN A 8 -4.10 -12.90 -18.07
CA GLN A 8 -4.29 -12.14 -16.84
C GLN A 8 -5.72 -11.60 -16.71
N SER A 9 -6.31 -11.10 -17.81
CA SER A 9 -7.68 -10.58 -17.81
C SER A 9 -8.75 -11.62 -17.47
N LYS A 10 -8.43 -12.92 -17.61
CA LYS A 10 -9.32 -14.06 -17.37
C LYS A 10 -9.08 -14.76 -16.04
N ILE A 11 -8.21 -14.20 -15.18
CA ILE A 11 -7.99 -14.68 -13.82
C ILE A 11 -8.90 -13.87 -12.88
N TYR A 12 -9.87 -14.55 -12.28
CA TYR A 12 -10.82 -13.96 -11.36
C TYR A 12 -10.44 -14.26 -9.92
N GLU A 13 -10.97 -13.48 -8.98
CA GLU A 13 -10.85 -13.75 -7.55
C GLU A 13 -12.21 -14.20 -7.00
N ILE A 14 -12.30 -15.47 -6.61
CA ILE A 14 -13.53 -16.08 -6.08
C ILE A 14 -13.18 -16.81 -4.78
N ARG A 15 -13.90 -16.50 -3.69
CA ARG A 15 -13.64 -17.04 -2.34
C ARG A 15 -12.19 -16.82 -1.85
N GLY A 16 -11.57 -15.70 -2.24
CA GLY A 16 -10.17 -15.40 -1.90
C GLY A 16 -9.13 -16.24 -2.66
N GLN A 17 -9.56 -17.04 -3.63
CA GLN A 17 -8.69 -17.82 -4.50
C GLN A 17 -8.68 -17.22 -5.91
N ARG A 18 -7.51 -17.21 -6.55
CA ARG A 18 -7.36 -16.85 -7.96
C ARG A 18 -7.77 -18.05 -8.81
N VAL A 19 -8.79 -17.87 -9.64
CA VAL A 19 -9.40 -18.96 -10.41
C VAL A 19 -9.66 -18.55 -11.85
N MET A 20 -9.63 -19.52 -12.76
CA MET A 20 -10.07 -19.38 -14.14
C MET A 20 -11.34 -20.20 -14.37
N LEU A 21 -12.28 -19.65 -15.14
CA LEU A 21 -13.56 -20.29 -15.40
C LEU A 21 -13.45 -21.26 -16.57
N ASP A 22 -14.23 -22.34 -16.51
CA ASP A 22 -14.27 -23.40 -17.52
C ASP A 22 -14.49 -22.89 -18.96
N PHE A 23 -15.31 -21.87 -19.15
CA PHE A 23 -15.60 -21.31 -20.47
C PHE A 23 -14.43 -20.53 -21.05
N ASP A 24 -13.73 -19.76 -20.23
CA ASP A 24 -12.55 -19.01 -20.66
C ASP A 24 -11.42 -20.00 -20.96
N LEU A 25 -11.21 -20.99 -20.10
CA LEU A 25 -10.20 -22.04 -20.32
C LEU A 25 -10.47 -22.83 -21.61
N ALA A 26 -11.72 -23.26 -21.83
CA ALA A 26 -12.07 -24.00 -23.04
C ALA A 26 -11.84 -23.17 -24.30
N GLN A 27 -12.21 -21.88 -24.28
CA GLN A 27 -11.97 -20.96 -25.39
C GLN A 27 -10.47 -20.81 -25.67
N MET A 28 -9.65 -20.67 -24.63
CA MET A 28 -8.20 -20.58 -24.77
C MET A 28 -7.66 -21.87 -25.40
N TYR A 29 -7.98 -23.03 -24.84
CA TYR A 29 -7.50 -24.33 -25.34
C TYR A 29 -8.03 -24.69 -26.75
N GLY A 30 -8.98 -23.94 -27.30
CA GLY A 30 -9.63 -24.25 -28.57
C GLY A 30 -10.52 -25.49 -28.48
N THR A 31 -11.14 -25.73 -27.32
CA THR A 31 -12.01 -26.89 -27.07
C THR A 31 -13.41 -26.44 -26.67
N GLU A 32 -14.40 -27.31 -26.85
CA GLU A 32 -15.75 -27.03 -26.35
C GLU A 32 -15.80 -27.10 -24.82
N THR A 33 -16.54 -26.18 -24.19
CA THR A 33 -16.76 -26.17 -22.73
C THR A 33 -17.33 -27.50 -22.22
N ALA A 34 -18.23 -28.11 -23.00
CA ALA A 34 -18.82 -29.42 -22.69
C ALA A 34 -17.78 -30.54 -22.75
N GLN A 35 -16.86 -30.49 -23.71
CA GLN A 35 -15.77 -31.46 -23.85
C GLN A 35 -14.80 -31.35 -22.67
N LEU A 36 -14.39 -30.12 -22.30
CA LEU A 36 -13.56 -29.87 -21.13
C LEU A 36 -14.20 -30.44 -19.85
N LYS A 37 -15.48 -30.14 -19.61
CA LYS A 37 -16.25 -30.67 -18.48
C LYS A 37 -16.31 -32.19 -18.45
N ARG A 38 -16.55 -32.82 -19.61
CA ARG A 38 -16.61 -34.28 -19.74
C ARG A 38 -15.25 -34.91 -19.39
N THR A 39 -14.18 -34.31 -19.87
CA THR A 39 -12.81 -34.76 -19.65
C THR A 39 -12.41 -34.66 -18.17
N VAL A 40 -12.78 -33.57 -17.50
CA VAL A 40 -12.58 -33.38 -16.05
C VAL A 40 -13.39 -34.41 -15.26
N ARG A 41 -14.67 -34.62 -15.61
CA ARG A 41 -15.53 -35.62 -14.95
C ARG A 41 -15.00 -37.05 -15.08
N ARG A 42 -14.40 -37.40 -16.22
CA ARG A 42 -13.73 -38.71 -16.41
C ARG A 42 -12.51 -38.88 -15.50
N ASN A 43 -11.82 -37.78 -15.20
CA ASN A 43 -10.60 -37.76 -14.38
C ASN A 43 -10.85 -37.16 -12.99
N LYS A 44 -12.07 -37.30 -12.44
CA LYS A 44 -12.48 -36.61 -11.21
C LYS A 44 -11.52 -36.80 -10.03
N LYS A 45 -10.91 -37.99 -9.91
CA LYS A 45 -9.88 -38.30 -8.91
C LYS A 45 -8.69 -37.33 -8.87
N ARG A 46 -8.39 -36.65 -9.98
CA ARG A 46 -7.32 -35.64 -10.07
C ARG A 46 -7.76 -34.24 -9.65
N PHE A 47 -9.06 -34.02 -9.55
CA PHE A 47 -9.70 -32.73 -9.25
C PHE A 47 -10.54 -32.80 -7.96
N ASP A 48 -10.24 -33.75 -7.08
CA ASP A 48 -10.93 -33.88 -5.80
C ASP A 48 -10.40 -32.81 -4.82
N GLY A 49 -11.33 -32.02 -4.24
CA GLY A 49 -11.02 -30.95 -3.30
C GLY A 49 -11.22 -29.54 -3.86
N GLU A 50 -11.61 -28.60 -3.00
CA GLU A 50 -11.84 -27.20 -3.39
C GLU A 50 -10.54 -26.49 -3.85
N ASP A 51 -9.38 -27.04 -3.48
CA ASP A 51 -8.06 -26.52 -3.86
C ASP A 51 -7.74 -26.72 -5.35
N PHE A 52 -8.46 -27.61 -6.05
CA PHE A 52 -8.27 -27.87 -7.48
C PHE A 52 -9.36 -27.25 -8.33
N MET A 53 -10.62 -27.54 -7.99
CA MET A 53 -11.75 -26.94 -8.66
C MET A 53 -12.97 -26.92 -7.75
N PHE A 54 -13.87 -25.98 -8.00
CA PHE A 54 -15.17 -25.96 -7.38
C PHE A 54 -16.22 -25.36 -8.33
N GLU A 55 -17.48 -25.66 -8.07
CA GLU A 55 -18.59 -25.08 -8.84
C GLU A 55 -18.95 -23.69 -8.26
N VAL A 56 -18.98 -22.67 -9.11
CA VAL A 56 -19.25 -21.30 -8.67
C VAL A 56 -20.72 -21.16 -8.32
N THR A 57 -21.07 -20.64 -7.15
CA THR A 57 -22.47 -20.39 -6.76
C THR A 57 -23.08 -19.18 -7.47
N ARG A 58 -24.39 -19.20 -7.79
CA ARG A 58 -25.11 -18.11 -8.48
C ARG A 58 -24.87 -16.73 -7.87
N ASP A 59 -24.87 -16.62 -6.54
CA ASP A 59 -24.68 -15.35 -5.84
C ASP A 59 -23.33 -14.69 -6.11
N LYS A 60 -22.28 -15.51 -6.32
CA LYS A 60 -20.93 -15.01 -6.65
C LYS A 60 -20.85 -14.59 -8.11
N LEU A 61 -21.60 -15.26 -8.97
CA LEU A 61 -21.64 -15.00 -10.41
C LEU A 61 -22.33 -13.67 -10.76
N SER A 62 -23.28 -13.22 -9.94
CA SER A 62 -23.90 -11.88 -10.08
C SER A 62 -23.03 -10.74 -9.51
N ARG A 63 -22.10 -11.05 -8.59
CA ARG A 63 -21.21 -10.06 -7.96
C ARG A 63 -19.92 -9.85 -8.74
N CYS A 64 -19.38 -10.89 -9.34
CA CYS A 64 -18.39 -10.75 -10.39
C CYS A 64 -19.12 -10.12 -11.58
N GLN A 65 -18.71 -8.96 -12.10
CA GLN A 65 -19.26 -8.36 -13.34
C GLN A 65 -18.89 -9.23 -14.56
N ILE A 66 -19.26 -10.51 -14.55
CA ILE A 66 -19.14 -11.40 -15.68
C ILE A 66 -20.29 -11.02 -16.58
N GLY A 67 -20.00 -10.46 -17.76
CA GLY A 67 -20.98 -10.03 -18.77
C GLY A 67 -21.88 -11.15 -19.33
N THR A 68 -22.00 -12.27 -18.63
CA THR A 68 -22.88 -13.39 -18.97
C THR A 68 -24.29 -13.22 -18.40
N LEU A 69 -24.51 -12.36 -17.40
CA LEU A 69 -25.84 -12.09 -16.87
C LEU A 69 -26.52 -10.94 -17.63
N ASN A 70 -26.95 -11.22 -18.86
CA ASN A 70 -27.91 -10.33 -19.53
C ASN A 70 -29.22 -10.40 -18.75
N LYS A 71 -29.69 -9.28 -18.17
CA LYS A 71 -30.94 -9.16 -17.40
C LYS A 71 -32.21 -9.31 -18.27
N GLY A 72 -32.25 -10.25 -19.21
CA GLY A 72 -33.37 -10.53 -20.10
C GLY A 72 -34.02 -11.89 -19.81
N ARG A 73 -35.33 -12.01 -20.12
CA ARG A 73 -36.08 -13.28 -20.05
C ARG A 73 -35.39 -14.34 -20.93
N GLY A 74 -34.88 -15.40 -20.32
CA GLY A 74 -34.20 -16.51 -21.00
C GLY A 74 -32.73 -16.72 -20.59
N SER A 75 -32.09 -15.74 -19.92
CA SER A 75 -30.69 -15.82 -19.47
C SER A 75 -30.52 -16.54 -18.12
N ASN A 76 -31.08 -17.75 -18.00
CA ASN A 76 -30.72 -18.61 -16.89
C ASN A 76 -29.49 -19.42 -17.31
N ILE A 77 -28.35 -19.19 -16.65
CA ILE A 77 -27.23 -20.13 -16.67
C ILE A 77 -27.80 -21.47 -16.20
N LYS A 78 -27.97 -22.40 -17.15
CA LYS A 78 -28.57 -23.72 -16.93
C LYS A 78 -27.66 -24.63 -16.12
N TYR A 79 -26.35 -24.40 -16.19
CA TYR A 79 -25.32 -25.13 -15.45
C TYR A 79 -24.27 -24.16 -14.95
N LEU A 80 -23.97 -24.19 -13.66
CA LEU A 80 -22.98 -23.28 -13.09
C LEU A 80 -21.58 -23.66 -13.63
N PRO A 81 -20.71 -22.67 -13.86
CA PRO A 81 -19.37 -22.93 -14.34
C PRO A 81 -18.50 -23.51 -13.22
N PHE A 82 -17.56 -24.37 -13.60
CA PHE A 82 -16.45 -24.74 -12.75
C PHE A 82 -15.41 -23.63 -12.75
N ALA A 83 -14.92 -23.31 -11.56
CA ALA A 83 -13.74 -22.50 -11.34
C ALA A 83 -12.56 -23.43 -11.05
N PHE A 84 -11.48 -23.25 -11.79
CA PHE A 84 -10.22 -23.97 -11.62
C PHE A 84 -9.20 -23.05 -10.98
N THR A 85 -8.59 -23.50 -9.89
CA THR A 85 -7.46 -22.83 -9.27
C THR A 85 -6.18 -23.05 -10.09
N GLU A 86 -5.07 -22.45 -9.68
CA GLU A 86 -3.75 -22.74 -10.27
C GLU A 86 -3.43 -24.25 -10.28
N LEU A 87 -3.74 -24.95 -9.18
CA LEU A 87 -3.52 -26.41 -9.09
C LEU A 87 -4.45 -27.18 -10.02
N GLY A 88 -5.71 -26.74 -10.15
CA GLY A 88 -6.66 -27.31 -11.11
C GLY A 88 -6.20 -27.15 -12.56
N VAL A 89 -5.70 -25.96 -12.92
CA VAL A 89 -5.15 -25.73 -14.27
C VAL A 89 -3.89 -26.57 -14.50
N ALA A 90 -3.03 -26.70 -13.49
CA ALA A 90 -1.89 -27.61 -13.58
C ALA A 90 -2.35 -29.06 -13.83
N MET A 91 -3.43 -29.52 -13.18
CA MET A 91 -4.01 -30.84 -13.44
C MET A 91 -4.59 -30.96 -14.86
N LEU A 92 -5.15 -29.89 -15.44
CA LEU A 92 -5.62 -29.89 -16.82
C LEU A 92 -4.50 -30.20 -17.83
N SER A 93 -3.25 -29.81 -17.55
CA SER A 93 -2.10 -30.14 -18.41
C SER A 93 -1.82 -31.63 -18.54
N SER A 94 -2.19 -32.42 -17.53
CA SER A 94 -2.02 -33.87 -17.51
C SER A 94 -3.16 -34.62 -18.21
N VAL A 95 -4.21 -33.89 -18.59
CA VAL A 95 -5.44 -34.43 -19.15
C VAL A 95 -5.67 -33.93 -20.58
N LEU A 96 -5.28 -32.68 -20.88
CA LEU A 96 -5.30 -32.07 -22.19
C LEU A 96 -3.90 -32.11 -22.81
N ASN A 97 -3.70 -33.02 -23.76
CA ASN A 97 -2.38 -33.30 -24.35
C ASN A 97 -2.20 -32.68 -25.75
N SER A 98 -3.02 -31.71 -26.16
CA SER A 98 -2.79 -31.03 -27.45
C SER A 98 -1.64 -30.02 -27.35
N GLU A 99 -0.90 -29.81 -28.43
CA GLU A 99 0.20 -28.84 -28.47
C GLU A 99 -0.25 -27.44 -28.04
N THR A 100 -1.45 -27.03 -28.51
CA THR A 100 -2.10 -25.79 -28.10
C THR A 100 -2.35 -25.72 -26.60
N ALA A 101 -2.83 -26.80 -25.99
CA ALA A 101 -3.10 -26.85 -24.56
C ALA A 101 -1.82 -26.81 -23.73
N ILE A 102 -0.75 -27.44 -24.21
CA ILE A 102 0.57 -27.41 -23.56
C ILE A 102 1.12 -25.98 -23.54
N GLU A 103 1.08 -25.26 -24.66
CA GLU A 103 1.54 -23.87 -24.72
C GLU A 103 0.73 -22.94 -23.80
N ILE A 104 -0.60 -23.09 -23.83
CA ILE A 104 -1.50 -22.26 -23.03
C ILE A 104 -1.30 -22.54 -21.55
N ASN A 105 -1.16 -23.80 -21.15
CA ASN A 105 -0.87 -24.16 -19.77
C ASN A 105 0.44 -23.53 -19.28
N LYS A 106 1.50 -23.55 -20.10
CA LYS A 106 2.76 -22.83 -19.77
C LYS A 106 2.50 -21.33 -19.59
N GLY A 107 1.69 -20.72 -20.44
CA GLY A 107 1.29 -19.31 -20.33
C GLY A 107 0.50 -19.01 -19.06
N ILE A 108 -0.48 -19.85 -18.72
CA ILE A 108 -1.31 -19.70 -17.53
C ILE A 108 -0.48 -19.82 -16.26
N MET A 109 0.38 -20.84 -16.17
CA MET A 109 1.26 -21.00 -15.00
C MET A 109 2.20 -19.79 -14.84
N ARG A 110 2.76 -19.26 -15.93
CA ARG A 110 3.57 -18.02 -15.89
C ARG A 110 2.76 -16.83 -15.38
N ALA A 111 1.50 -16.68 -15.79
CA ALA A 111 0.64 -15.60 -15.32
C ALA A 111 0.35 -15.71 -13.81
N PHE A 112 0.04 -16.91 -13.30
CA PHE A 112 -0.17 -17.13 -11.88
C PHE A 112 1.10 -16.86 -11.05
N VAL A 113 2.27 -17.30 -11.53
CA VAL A 113 3.55 -17.00 -10.89
C VAL A 113 3.83 -15.49 -10.87
N ALA A 114 3.61 -14.79 -11.98
CA ALA A 114 3.80 -13.34 -12.06
C ALA A 114 2.87 -12.58 -11.09
N ILE A 115 1.61 -13.00 -10.97
CA ILE A 115 0.67 -12.43 -9.99
C ILE A 115 1.15 -12.68 -8.56
N ARG A 116 1.62 -13.90 -8.24
CA ARG A 116 2.16 -14.22 -6.91
C ARG A 116 3.39 -13.38 -6.59
N GLN A 117 4.29 -13.22 -7.55
CA GLN A 117 5.47 -12.36 -7.40
C GLN A 117 5.09 -10.89 -7.19
N LEU A 118 4.08 -10.39 -7.92
CA LEU A 118 3.59 -9.02 -7.75
C LEU A 118 2.92 -8.79 -6.40
N ILE A 119 2.27 -9.80 -5.82
CA ILE A 119 1.68 -9.72 -4.47
C ILE A 119 2.75 -9.83 -3.39
N ALA A 120 3.72 -10.73 -3.56
CA ALA A 120 4.81 -10.92 -2.59
C ALA A 120 5.79 -9.75 -2.59
N ASN A 121 6.10 -9.21 -3.78
CA ASN A 121 6.95 -8.06 -4.01
C ASN A 121 6.13 -6.99 -4.75
N PRO A 122 5.23 -6.28 -4.05
CA PRO A 122 4.52 -5.16 -4.65
C PRO A 122 5.55 -4.17 -5.18
N PRO A 123 5.36 -3.62 -6.40
CA PRO A 123 6.32 -2.72 -7.02
C PRO A 123 6.65 -1.60 -6.04
N SER A 124 7.88 -1.65 -5.55
CA SER A 124 8.31 -0.92 -4.38
C SER A 124 8.41 0.57 -4.66
N CYS A 125 8.53 0.96 -5.93
CA CYS A 125 8.72 2.34 -6.39
C CYS A 125 7.80 3.35 -5.67
N ARG A 126 6.48 3.14 -5.67
CA ARG A 126 5.58 4.14 -5.09
C ARG A 126 5.62 4.17 -3.56
N ASN A 127 5.76 3.01 -2.92
CA ASN A 127 5.76 2.93 -1.46
C ASN A 127 7.11 3.36 -0.87
N GLU A 128 8.22 3.02 -1.53
CA GLU A 128 9.57 3.44 -1.16
C GLU A 128 9.76 4.94 -1.38
N GLU A 129 9.28 5.51 -2.49
CA GLU A 129 9.27 6.95 -2.72
C GLU A 129 8.48 7.68 -1.62
N LEU A 130 7.27 7.20 -1.29
CA LEU A 130 6.48 7.76 -0.20
C LEU A 130 7.18 7.64 1.15
N GLN A 131 7.85 6.53 1.42
CA GLN A 131 8.65 6.35 2.64
C GLN A 131 9.85 7.30 2.69
N GLN A 132 10.52 7.53 1.57
CA GLN A 132 11.63 8.48 1.46
C GLN A 132 11.14 9.92 1.67
N GLU A 133 10.04 10.33 1.03
CA GLU A 133 9.45 11.66 1.23
C GLU A 133 9.01 11.87 2.69
N MET A 134 8.39 10.87 3.31
CA MET A 134 8.06 10.91 4.74
C MET A 134 9.30 11.03 5.62
N LYS A 135 10.42 10.42 5.24
CA LYS A 135 11.69 10.53 5.98
C LYS A 135 12.32 11.91 5.82
N LYS A 136 12.32 12.48 4.61
CA LYS A 136 12.77 13.86 4.36
C LYS A 136 11.94 14.88 5.15
N LEU A 137 10.62 14.72 5.15
CA LEU A 137 9.72 15.60 5.88
C LEU A 137 9.95 15.53 7.40
N ARG A 138 10.17 14.33 7.95
CA ARG A 138 10.55 14.15 9.36
C ARG A 138 11.85 14.88 9.70
N ASN A 139 12.90 14.69 8.89
CA ASN A 139 14.18 15.35 9.12
C ASN A 139 14.05 16.88 9.05
N TYR A 140 13.29 17.40 8.08
CA TYR A 140 13.02 18.84 7.97
C TYR A 140 12.27 19.40 9.20
N MET A 141 11.30 18.64 9.72
CA MET A 141 10.61 19.02 10.96
C MET A 141 11.57 19.05 12.16
N GLU A 142 12.43 18.02 12.32
CA GLU A 142 13.44 18.00 13.38
C GLU A 142 14.40 19.19 13.29
N GLU A 143 14.84 19.55 12.09
CA GLU A 143 15.71 20.71 11.85
C GLU A 143 15.03 22.04 12.23
N ILE A 144 13.75 22.22 11.88
CA ILE A 144 12.99 23.41 12.29
C ILE A 144 12.88 23.48 13.82
N PHE A 145 12.58 22.38 14.49
CA PHE A 145 12.45 22.37 15.95
C PHE A 145 13.78 22.63 16.65
N ALA A 146 14.90 22.12 16.11
CA ALA A 146 16.23 22.44 16.62
C ALA A 146 16.51 23.94 16.53
N ASN A 147 16.29 24.55 15.36
CA ASN A 147 16.48 25.98 15.15
C ASN A 147 15.59 26.85 16.07
N GLN A 148 14.34 26.44 16.30
CA GLN A 148 13.44 27.16 17.22
C GLN A 148 13.93 27.06 18.68
N ASN A 149 14.47 25.91 19.09
CA ASN A 149 15.02 25.75 20.42
C ASN A 149 16.26 26.62 20.63
N ASP A 150 17.16 26.69 19.63
CA ASP A 150 18.36 27.53 19.70
C ASP A 150 18.00 29.02 19.80
N ILE A 151 17.04 29.50 18.98
CA ILE A 151 16.56 30.89 19.05
C ILE A 151 15.90 31.18 20.41
N ASN A 152 15.10 30.26 20.93
CA ASN A 152 14.47 30.43 22.24
C ASN A 152 15.50 30.49 23.37
N GLU A 153 16.59 29.73 23.28
CA GLU A 153 17.64 29.77 24.29
C GLU A 153 18.48 31.05 24.20
N ASP A 154 18.83 31.50 22.99
CA ASP A 154 19.49 32.77 22.76
C ASP A 154 18.66 33.94 23.30
N THR A 155 17.35 33.94 23.07
CA THR A 155 16.46 34.99 23.60
C THR A 155 16.34 34.94 25.12
N ARG A 156 16.36 33.76 25.76
CA ARG A 156 16.45 33.66 27.22
C ARG A 156 17.73 34.27 27.75
N ILE A 157 18.87 33.95 27.15
CA ILE A 157 20.18 34.49 27.56
C ILE A 157 20.21 36.01 27.40
N GLN A 158 19.68 36.54 26.29
CA GLN A 158 19.59 37.99 26.08
C GLN A 158 18.71 38.68 27.13
N LEU A 159 17.55 38.11 27.47
CA LEU A 159 16.68 38.65 28.51
C LEU A 159 17.34 38.62 29.90
N GLU A 160 18.09 37.56 30.20
CA GLU A 160 18.84 37.45 31.46
C GLU A 160 19.93 38.52 31.56
N LEU A 161 20.70 38.73 30.47
CA LEU A 161 21.71 39.78 30.40
C LEU A 161 21.11 41.19 30.53
N ILE A 162 19.96 41.43 29.89
CA ILE A 162 19.24 42.71 30.03
C ILE A 162 18.83 42.94 31.49
N ASN A 163 18.29 41.93 32.16
CA ASN A 163 17.90 42.06 33.56
C ASN A 163 19.10 42.31 34.49
N GLN A 164 20.23 41.64 34.23
CA GLN A 164 21.46 41.83 34.99
C GLN A 164 22.02 43.26 34.82
N THR A 165 22.09 43.75 33.59
CA THR A 165 22.58 45.11 33.29
C THR A 165 21.65 46.19 33.86
N LEU A 166 20.32 45.99 33.80
CA LEU A 166 19.36 46.89 34.45
C LEU A 166 19.53 46.93 35.97
N ALA A 167 19.79 45.79 36.61
CA ALA A 167 20.05 45.73 38.04
C ALA A 167 21.35 46.49 38.42
N GLU A 168 22.43 46.31 37.65
CA GLU A 168 23.69 47.03 37.84
C GLU A 168 23.51 48.54 37.69
N LEU A 169 22.81 48.99 36.64
CA LEU A 169 22.53 50.41 36.41
C LEU A 169 21.68 51.03 37.53
N GLN A 170 20.67 50.32 38.05
CA GLN A 170 19.89 50.78 39.20
C GLN A 170 20.74 50.93 40.47
N VAL A 171 21.68 50.01 40.71
CA VAL A 171 22.63 50.11 41.83
C VAL A 171 23.55 51.31 41.65
N HIS A 172 24.09 51.51 40.45
CA HIS A 172 24.93 52.68 40.13
C HIS A 172 24.17 54.00 40.27
N GLN A 173 22.91 54.07 39.84
CA GLN A 173 22.07 55.26 39.98
C GLN A 173 21.81 55.59 41.46
N LYS A 174 21.48 54.58 42.28
CA LYS A 174 21.35 54.76 43.75
C LYS A 174 22.65 55.19 44.43
N LEU A 175 23.81 54.80 43.90
CA LEU A 175 25.11 55.25 44.40
C LEU A 175 25.44 56.69 43.97
N SER A 176 25.05 57.08 42.76
CA SER A 176 25.18 58.44 42.21
C SER A 176 24.27 59.46 42.89
N ASP A 177 23.04 59.08 43.24
CA ASP A 177 22.02 59.95 43.84
C ASP A 177 22.26 60.22 45.34
N LYS A 178 23.35 59.72 45.91
CA LYS A 178 23.73 60.06 47.29
C LYS A 178 24.09 61.56 47.35
N PRO A 179 23.53 62.32 48.31
CA PRO A 179 23.78 63.75 48.41
C PRO A 179 25.28 64.01 48.57
N ARG A 180 25.84 64.83 47.67
CA ARG A 180 27.26 65.21 47.74
C ARG A 180 27.48 66.01 49.04
N ARG A 181 28.58 65.75 49.73
CA ARG A 181 28.96 66.51 50.93
C ARG A 181 29.08 67.99 50.53
N PRO A 182 28.38 68.92 51.20
CA PRO A 182 28.53 70.34 50.90
C PRO A 182 29.97 70.77 51.20
N ILE A 183 30.59 71.45 50.25
CA ILE A 183 31.96 71.98 50.39
C ILE A 183 31.84 73.48 50.66
N GLY A 184 32.26 73.89 51.86
CA GLY A 184 32.30 75.30 52.28
C GLY A 184 33.11 75.45 53.57
N PHE A 185 33.74 76.61 53.73
CA PHE A 185 34.50 76.95 54.94
C PHE A 185 33.54 77.25 56.11
N ILE A 186 33.83 76.67 57.27
CA ILE A 186 33.14 77.01 58.52
C ILE A 186 33.57 78.43 58.90
N ARG A 187 32.64 79.40 58.84
CA ARG A 187 32.87 80.71 59.46
C ARG A 187 32.68 80.54 60.96
N GLN A 188 33.67 80.98 61.74
CA GLN A 188 33.49 81.12 63.18
C GLN A 188 32.53 82.30 63.41
N GLU A 189 31.47 82.07 64.17
CA GLU A 189 30.63 83.14 64.71
C GLU A 189 31.45 83.85 65.80
N GLU A 190 31.55 85.18 65.69
CA GLU A 190 32.07 86.02 66.77
C GLU A 190 31.00 86.12 67.86
N ASP A 191 31.32 85.61 69.05
CA ASP A 191 31.22 86.30 70.35
C ASP A 191 32.16 85.62 71.36
#